data_AF-A0A382VFB1-F1
#
_entry.id   AF-A0A382VFB1-F1
#
_cell.length_a   1.000
_cell.length_b   1.000
_cell.length_c   1.000
_cell.angle_alpha   90.00
_cell.angle_beta   90.00
_cell.angle_gamma   90.00
#
_symmetry.space_group_name_H-M   'P 1'
#
loop_
_entity.id
_entity.type
_entity.pdbx_description
1 polymer ?
#
loop_
_entity_poly.entity_id
_entity_poly.type
_entity_poly.pdbx_seq_one_letter_code
_entity_poly.pdbx_strand_id
1 'polypeptide(L)'
;RLWRLLIICSPETTPDLRHCATKLAVKHSSIHVGGTDWLSLSGEPKRQDSNYLAVINLGDLLTADAVRTILHFAEITDADSIYGDEAYSVDDESTLQRLTLRHAFSFDELLAAPCLGFLTAIRTCLLPSDVAMPAVATFALNEWLILQSLYRARRISHIPALLYIRQLNNRQHLRLEPEYFQEFLHNVGFRNATVRPVATPGCRAIRYHGGRNGKTAIIIPTHNKGDMLEIAVNAILRTVSADRIELLVVDHKSDDDQTQRYLSELSENHTVIRYNEPFNFSRIN
;
A
#
# COMPACT_ATOMS: atom_id res chain seq x y z
N ARG A 1 -0.47 10.54 -25.60
CA ARG A 1 -0.62 11.52 -24.48
C ARG A 1 -0.43 10.73 -23.19
N LEU A 2 0.45 11.15 -22.30
CA LEU A 2 0.81 10.37 -21.11
C LEU A 2 -0.17 10.49 -19.94
N TRP A 3 -0.98 11.56 -19.88
CA TRP A 3 -1.89 11.81 -18.76
C TRP A 3 -3.17 12.53 -19.18
N ARG A 4 -4.16 12.48 -18.28
CA ARG A 4 -5.40 13.25 -18.29
C ARG A 4 -5.65 13.72 -16.85
N LEU A 5 -6.19 14.92 -16.68
CA LEU A 5 -6.55 15.47 -15.37
C LEU A 5 -8.06 15.67 -15.31
N LEU A 6 -8.68 15.13 -14.27
CA LEU A 6 -10.11 15.28 -14.00
C LEU A 6 -10.25 16.19 -12.79
N ILE A 7 -10.92 17.31 -12.97
CA ILE A 7 -11.22 18.27 -11.91
C ILE A 7 -12.67 18.08 -11.50
N ILE A 8 -12.88 17.64 -10.27
CA ILE A 8 -14.20 17.39 -9.70
C ILE A 8 -14.62 18.62 -8.90
N CYS A 9 -15.67 19.29 -9.34
CA CYS A 9 -16.25 20.43 -8.63
C CYS A 9 -17.42 19.97 -7.75
N SER A 10 -17.24 20.04 -6.43
CA SER A 10 -18.31 19.82 -5.45
C SER A 10 -19.40 20.91 -5.52
N PRO A 11 -20.58 20.69 -4.92
CA PRO A 11 -21.60 21.74 -4.77
C PRO A 11 -21.09 22.99 -4.04
N GLU A 12 -20.11 22.82 -3.16
CA GLU A 12 -19.48 23.90 -2.38
C GLU A 12 -18.41 24.68 -3.16
N THR A 13 -18.04 24.21 -4.37
CA THR A 13 -17.04 24.89 -5.20
C THR A 13 -17.55 26.26 -5.64
N THR A 14 -16.78 27.31 -5.33
CA THR A 14 -17.16 28.68 -5.67
C THR A 14 -17.29 28.89 -7.19
N PRO A 15 -18.14 29.84 -7.64
CA PRO A 15 -18.28 30.15 -9.07
C PRO A 15 -16.96 30.51 -9.74
N ASP A 16 -16.08 31.24 -9.06
CA ASP A 16 -14.78 31.66 -9.58
C ASP A 16 -13.84 30.47 -9.81
N LEU A 17 -13.76 29.53 -8.86
CA LEU A 17 -12.95 28.32 -9.02
C LEU A 17 -13.49 27.44 -10.16
N ARG A 18 -14.82 27.29 -10.25
CA ARG A 18 -15.47 26.57 -11.36
C ARG A 18 -15.17 27.22 -12.71
N HIS A 19 -15.19 28.55 -12.77
CA HIS A 19 -14.84 29.30 -13.98
C HIS A 19 -13.38 29.08 -14.38
N CYS A 20 -12.44 29.18 -13.43
CA CYS A 20 -11.02 28.91 -13.65
C CYS A 20 -10.77 27.48 -14.17
N ALA A 21 -11.38 26.47 -13.55
CA ALA A 21 -11.28 25.08 -13.98
C ALA A 21 -11.79 24.90 -15.43
N THR A 22 -12.96 25.48 -15.74
CA THR A 22 -13.55 25.41 -17.08
C THR A 22 -12.64 26.06 -18.13
N LYS A 23 -12.05 27.22 -17.82
CA LYS A 23 -11.08 27.90 -18.69
C LYS A 23 -9.85 27.05 -18.96
N LEU A 24 -9.35 26.32 -17.96
CA LEU A 24 -8.24 25.38 -18.13
C LEU A 24 -8.60 24.22 -19.06
N ALA A 25 -9.80 23.64 -18.93
CA ALA A 25 -10.27 22.58 -19.82
C ALA A 25 -10.42 23.03 -21.28
N VAL A 26 -10.85 24.28 -21.51
CA VAL A 26 -10.88 24.88 -22.87
C VAL A 26 -9.46 25.01 -23.44
N LYS A 27 -8.50 25.42 -22.63
CA LYS A 27 -7.10 25.61 -23.06
C LYS A 27 -6.35 24.29 -23.25
N HIS A 28 -6.67 23.27 -22.46
CA HIS A 28 -5.95 22.00 -22.41
C HIS A 28 -6.90 20.82 -22.56
N SER A 29 -6.90 20.20 -23.73
CA SER A 29 -7.74 19.04 -24.05
C SER A 29 -7.42 17.75 -23.25
N SER A 30 -6.41 17.75 -22.38
CA SER A 30 -6.18 16.68 -21.40
C SER A 30 -6.90 16.92 -20.07
N ILE A 31 -7.41 18.13 -19.83
CA ILE A 31 -8.12 18.54 -18.62
C ILE A 31 -9.62 18.46 -18.87
N HIS A 32 -10.34 17.82 -17.97
CA HIS A 32 -11.79 17.73 -18.00
C HIS A 32 -12.35 18.18 -16.65
N VAL A 33 -13.52 18.80 -16.66
CA VAL A 33 -14.17 19.34 -15.46
C VAL A 33 -15.56 18.74 -15.35
N GLY A 34 -15.89 18.23 -14.17
CA GLY A 34 -17.15 17.54 -13.90
C GLY A 34 -17.68 17.81 -12.50
N GLY A 35 -18.84 17.23 -12.20
CA GLY A 35 -19.45 17.28 -10.88
C GLY A 35 -19.14 16.04 -10.05
N THR A 36 -19.78 15.96 -8.88
CA THR A 36 -19.66 14.81 -7.97
C THR A 36 -20.26 13.52 -8.52
N ASP A 37 -21.02 13.59 -9.62
CA ASP A 37 -21.47 12.43 -10.39
C ASP A 37 -20.32 11.58 -10.94
N TRP A 38 -19.12 12.17 -11.10
CA TRP A 38 -17.90 11.47 -11.50
C TRP A 38 -17.24 10.71 -10.34
N LEU A 39 -17.68 10.91 -9.09
CA LEU A 39 -17.25 10.11 -7.95
C LEU A 39 -17.89 8.71 -7.96
N SER A 40 -18.56 8.31 -9.04
CA SER A 40 -18.85 6.90 -9.31
C SER A 40 -17.76 6.32 -10.22
N LEU A 41 -17.22 5.17 -9.85
CA LEU A 41 -16.27 4.40 -10.68
C LEU A 41 -16.84 3.97 -12.05
N SER A 42 -18.18 4.04 -12.21
CA SER A 42 -18.92 3.84 -13.47
C SER A 42 -19.38 5.14 -14.14
N GLY A 43 -19.36 6.28 -13.43
CA GLY A 43 -19.87 7.57 -13.92
C GLY A 43 -18.90 8.29 -14.87
N GLU A 44 -17.67 7.82 -14.99
CA GLU A 44 -16.66 8.45 -15.83
C GLU A 44 -16.70 7.96 -17.28
N PRO A 45 -16.90 8.84 -18.29
CA PRO A 45 -16.98 8.44 -19.69
C PRO A 45 -15.67 7.88 -20.29
N LYS A 46 -14.54 7.85 -19.54
CA LYS A 46 -13.20 7.61 -20.12
C LYS A 46 -12.20 6.89 -19.21
N ARG A 47 -12.62 6.35 -18.05
CA ARG A 47 -11.73 5.53 -17.20
C ARG A 47 -11.17 4.33 -17.97
N GLN A 48 -11.94 3.77 -18.90
CA GLN A 48 -11.59 2.59 -19.69
C GLN A 48 -10.34 2.79 -20.58
N ASP A 49 -9.94 4.03 -20.85
CA ASP A 49 -8.74 4.32 -21.67
C ASP A 49 -7.47 4.57 -20.84
N SER A 50 -7.59 4.61 -19.50
CA SER A 50 -6.47 4.94 -18.61
C SER A 50 -5.99 3.67 -17.92
N ASN A 51 -4.67 3.43 -17.92
CA ASN A 51 -4.08 2.26 -17.27
C ASN A 51 -3.93 2.44 -15.76
N TYR A 52 -3.75 3.68 -15.30
CA TYR A 52 -3.57 4.03 -13.89
C TYR A 52 -4.48 5.19 -13.49
N LEU A 53 -4.88 5.18 -12.22
CA LEU A 53 -5.63 6.23 -11.55
C LEU A 53 -4.85 6.67 -10.32
N ALA A 54 -4.76 7.98 -10.09
CA ALA A 54 -4.23 8.55 -8.86
C ALA A 54 -5.11 9.74 -8.45
N VAL A 55 -5.20 10.00 -7.16
CA VAL A 55 -5.90 11.15 -6.61
C VAL A 55 -4.89 12.14 -6.08
N ILE A 56 -5.11 13.43 -6.36
CA ILE A 56 -4.30 14.52 -5.85
C ILE A 56 -5.19 15.54 -5.14
N ASN A 57 -4.62 16.22 -4.17
CA ASN A 57 -5.33 17.24 -3.41
C ASN A 57 -5.24 18.60 -4.10
N LEU A 58 -6.24 19.46 -3.86
CA LEU A 58 -6.16 20.84 -4.29
C LEU A 58 -5.05 21.57 -3.53
N GLY A 59 -4.19 22.27 -4.28
CA GLY A 59 -3.08 23.06 -3.74
C GLY A 59 -1.76 22.29 -3.59
N ASP A 60 -1.80 20.96 -3.54
CA ASP A 60 -0.59 20.14 -3.57
C ASP A 60 0.05 20.14 -4.96
N LEU A 61 1.31 19.72 -5.03
CA LEU A 61 2.13 19.82 -6.23
C LEU A 61 2.72 18.47 -6.62
N LEU A 62 2.75 18.21 -7.92
CA LEU A 62 3.55 17.15 -8.51
C LEU A 62 4.93 17.70 -8.83
N THR A 63 5.99 16.94 -8.55
CA THR A 63 7.30 17.29 -9.13
C THR A 63 7.24 17.19 -10.65
N ALA A 64 8.06 17.98 -11.36
CA ALA A 64 7.97 18.12 -12.82
C ALA A 64 8.00 16.78 -13.58
N ASP A 65 8.72 15.80 -13.03
CA ASP A 65 8.88 14.47 -13.60
C ASP A 65 7.97 13.40 -13.00
N ALA A 66 7.12 13.72 -12.02
CA ALA A 66 6.38 12.73 -11.23
C ALA A 66 5.60 11.73 -12.09
N VAL A 67 4.81 12.22 -13.04
CA VAL A 67 4.00 11.36 -13.94
C VAL A 67 4.88 10.46 -14.80
N ARG A 68 5.96 11.00 -15.37
CA ARG A 68 6.89 10.25 -16.22
C ARG A 68 7.61 9.17 -15.42
N THR A 69 8.07 9.51 -14.21
CA THR A 69 8.73 8.59 -13.29
C THR A 69 7.79 7.47 -12.86
N ILE A 70 6.54 7.78 -12.49
CA ILE A 70 5.54 6.76 -12.14
C ILE A 70 5.32 5.80 -13.31
N LEU A 71 5.08 6.30 -14.52
CA LEU A 71 4.83 5.45 -15.68
C LEU A 71 6.04 4.59 -16.06
N HIS A 72 7.24 5.17 -16.01
CA HIS A 72 8.47 4.42 -16.27
C HIS A 72 8.65 3.26 -15.27
N PHE A 73 8.48 3.54 -13.97
CA PHE A 73 8.59 2.51 -12.95
C PHE A 73 7.47 1.47 -13.04
N ALA A 74 6.25 1.90 -13.41
CA ALA A 74 5.12 1.01 -13.67
C ALA A 74 5.42 -0.02 -14.75
N GLU A 75 6.08 0.40 -15.83
CA GLU A 75 6.46 -0.49 -16.92
C GLU A 75 7.55 -1.48 -16.51
N ILE A 76 8.61 -1.01 -15.84
CA ILE A 76 9.75 -1.89 -15.50
C ILE A 76 9.46 -2.86 -14.36
N THR A 77 8.60 -2.48 -13.40
CA THR A 77 8.23 -3.37 -12.27
C THR A 77 6.92 -4.12 -12.53
N ASP A 78 6.20 -3.75 -13.60
CA ASP A 78 4.84 -4.22 -13.89
C ASP A 78 3.95 -4.12 -12.64
N ALA A 79 4.01 -2.97 -11.97
CA ALA A 79 3.36 -2.77 -10.69
C ALA A 79 1.86 -2.47 -10.83
N ASP A 80 1.11 -3.07 -9.93
CA ASP A 80 -0.32 -2.86 -9.73
C ASP A 80 -0.62 -1.55 -9.00
N SER A 81 0.23 -1.20 -8.03
CA SER A 81 0.17 0.07 -7.31
C SER A 81 1.57 0.64 -7.13
N ILE A 82 1.71 1.94 -7.36
CA ILE A 82 2.98 2.66 -7.30
C ILE A 82 2.85 3.91 -6.45
N TYR A 83 3.85 4.13 -5.62
CA TYR A 83 3.96 5.32 -4.78
C TYR A 83 5.43 5.72 -4.65
N GLY A 84 5.67 6.92 -4.15
CA GLY A 84 7.03 7.42 -3.91
C GLY A 84 7.10 8.30 -2.68
N ASP A 85 8.19 9.04 -2.57
CA ASP A 85 8.44 9.90 -1.44
C ASP A 85 7.68 11.23 -1.57
N GLU A 86 7.34 11.82 -0.42
CA GLU A 86 6.63 13.09 -0.37
C GLU A 86 7.37 14.10 0.50
N ALA A 87 7.11 15.38 0.24
CA ALA A 87 7.61 16.49 1.04
C ALA A 87 6.48 17.41 1.47
N TYR A 88 6.79 18.36 2.36
CA TYR A 88 5.86 19.37 2.84
C TYR A 88 6.44 20.78 2.62
N SER A 89 5.60 21.71 2.16
CA SER A 89 5.90 23.15 2.01
C SER A 89 4.78 24.02 2.61
N VAL A 90 5.05 25.31 2.86
CA VAL A 90 4.11 26.28 3.46
C VAL A 90 3.67 27.36 2.47
N ASP A 91 4.58 27.89 1.64
CA ASP A 91 4.32 29.12 0.88
C ASP A 91 4.63 29.02 -0.63
N ASP A 92 5.66 28.25 -1.04
CA ASP A 92 5.99 27.99 -2.46
C ASP A 92 6.81 26.69 -2.67
N GLU A 93 7.09 26.34 -3.92
CA GLU A 93 7.91 25.18 -4.31
C GLU A 93 9.36 25.21 -3.81
N SER A 94 9.88 26.38 -3.41
CA SER A 94 11.32 26.62 -3.23
C SER A 94 11.86 26.18 -1.87
N THR A 95 11.01 26.10 -0.84
CA THR A 95 11.45 25.76 0.51
C THR A 95 10.72 24.53 1.06
N LEU A 96 11.38 23.37 0.93
CA LEU A 96 10.92 22.13 1.56
C LEU A 96 11.17 22.19 3.07
N GLN A 97 10.14 21.92 3.87
CA GLN A 97 10.24 21.90 5.33
C GLN A 97 10.47 20.52 5.91
N ARG A 98 9.87 19.49 5.29
CA ARG A 98 9.94 18.11 5.76
C ARG A 98 9.94 17.15 4.60
N LEU A 99 10.83 16.18 4.64
CA LEU A 99 10.82 15.01 3.76
C LEU A 99 10.16 13.84 4.48
N THR A 100 9.40 13.05 3.75
CA THR A 100 8.83 11.78 4.20
C THR A 100 9.25 10.71 3.21
N LEU A 101 10.39 10.11 3.51
CA LEU A 101 10.94 8.99 2.75
C LEU A 101 10.17 7.73 3.12
N ARG A 102 9.58 7.08 2.11
CA ARG A 102 8.81 5.86 2.28
C ARG A 102 9.74 4.65 2.14
N HIS A 103 9.29 3.53 2.68
CA HIS A 103 9.95 2.24 2.51
C HIS A 103 9.11 1.36 1.57
N ALA A 104 9.64 0.17 1.25
CA ALA A 104 8.91 -0.85 0.51
C ALA A 104 7.59 -1.22 1.22
N PHE A 105 6.63 -1.72 0.44
CA PHE A 105 5.27 -1.95 0.90
C PHE A 105 5.23 -2.89 2.12
N SER A 106 4.48 -2.46 3.14
CA SER A 106 4.16 -3.27 4.32
C SER A 106 2.64 -3.30 4.49
N PHE A 107 2.06 -4.50 4.39
CA PHE A 107 0.62 -4.70 4.53
C PHE A 107 0.14 -4.31 5.93
N ASP A 108 0.80 -4.80 6.98
CA ASP A 108 0.43 -4.49 8.36
C ASP A 108 0.54 -2.99 8.66
N GLU A 109 1.57 -2.33 8.14
CA GLU A 109 1.73 -0.90 8.36
C GLU A 109 0.71 -0.07 7.59
N LEU A 110 0.32 -0.48 6.38
CA LEU A 110 -0.75 0.19 5.63
C LEU A 110 -2.06 0.19 6.41
N LEU A 111 -2.40 -0.94 7.02
CA LEU A 111 -3.62 -1.06 7.82
C LEU A 111 -3.54 -0.15 9.06
N ALA A 112 -2.36 -0.04 9.68
CA ALA A 112 -2.15 0.69 10.92
C ALA A 112 -1.90 2.20 10.74
N ALA A 113 -1.26 2.62 9.65
CA ALA A 113 -0.68 3.94 9.46
C ALA A 113 -0.68 4.36 7.97
N PRO A 114 -0.49 5.65 7.61
CA PRO A 114 -0.58 6.12 6.23
C PRO A 114 0.77 5.95 5.52
N CYS A 115 1.22 4.71 5.32
CA CYS A 115 2.59 4.40 4.91
C CYS A 115 2.88 4.67 3.41
N LEU A 116 1.88 4.65 2.53
CA LEU A 116 2.06 4.86 1.08
C LEU A 116 2.12 6.34 0.64
N GLY A 117 1.70 7.27 1.51
CA GLY A 117 1.59 8.69 1.15
C GLY A 117 0.33 9.04 0.35
N PHE A 118 0.22 10.30 -0.06
CA PHE A 118 -0.98 10.79 -0.77
C PHE A 118 -1.01 10.30 -2.22
N LEU A 119 0.09 10.48 -2.96
CA LEU A 119 0.15 10.12 -4.37
C LEU A 119 0.43 8.63 -4.53
N THR A 120 -0.63 7.84 -4.69
CA THR A 120 -0.55 6.43 -5.09
C THR A 120 -1.24 6.24 -6.45
N ALA A 121 -0.49 5.78 -7.44
CA ALA A 121 -1.02 5.41 -8.76
C ALA A 121 -1.42 3.93 -8.75
N ILE A 122 -2.69 3.66 -9.04
CA ILE A 122 -3.31 2.34 -8.94
C ILE A 122 -3.77 1.89 -10.33
N ARG A 123 -3.44 0.66 -10.71
CA ARG A 123 -3.85 0.07 -11.98
C ARG A 123 -5.38 -0.02 -12.03
N THR A 124 -5.98 0.60 -13.04
CA THR A 124 -7.42 0.82 -13.10
C THR A 124 -8.23 -0.46 -13.17
N CYS A 125 -7.69 -1.55 -13.73
CA CYS A 125 -8.36 -2.84 -13.82
C CYS A 125 -8.53 -3.58 -12.47
N LEU A 126 -7.88 -3.09 -11.40
CA LEU A 126 -7.99 -3.67 -10.06
C LEU A 126 -9.15 -3.07 -9.26
N LEU A 127 -9.54 -1.85 -9.61
CA LEU A 127 -10.61 -1.13 -8.95
C LEU A 127 -11.97 -1.63 -9.46
N PRO A 128 -12.96 -1.82 -8.59
CA PRO A 128 -14.30 -2.24 -9.01
C PRO A 128 -14.92 -1.25 -10.00
N SER A 129 -15.84 -1.72 -10.84
CA SER A 129 -16.58 -0.85 -11.77
C SER A 129 -17.98 -0.52 -11.26
N ASP A 130 -18.50 -1.31 -10.35
CA ASP A 130 -19.88 -1.36 -9.87
C ASP A 130 -20.05 -0.87 -8.43
N VAL A 131 -18.95 -0.56 -7.75
CA VAL A 131 -18.95 -0.04 -6.37
C VAL A 131 -18.89 1.48 -6.39
N ALA A 132 -19.84 2.13 -5.73
CA ALA A 132 -19.86 3.58 -5.56
C ALA A 132 -18.70 4.02 -4.65
N MET A 133 -18.01 5.11 -5.00
CA MET A 133 -17.00 5.66 -4.10
C MET A 133 -17.66 6.27 -2.86
N PRO A 134 -17.04 6.15 -1.69
CA PRO A 134 -17.57 6.79 -0.49
C PRO A 134 -17.43 8.31 -0.58
N ALA A 135 -18.43 9.02 -0.05
CA ALA A 135 -18.41 10.48 0.06
C ALA A 135 -17.49 10.92 1.23
N VAL A 136 -16.18 10.90 0.99
CA VAL A 136 -15.15 11.20 1.98
C VAL A 136 -14.15 12.24 1.46
N ALA A 137 -13.32 12.78 2.35
CA ALA A 137 -12.23 13.68 1.97
C ALA A 137 -11.23 13.00 1.02
N THR A 138 -10.54 13.78 0.21
CA THR A 138 -9.61 13.31 -0.84
C THR A 138 -8.56 12.33 -0.33
N PHE A 139 -8.01 12.56 0.87
CA PHE A 139 -7.02 11.65 1.47
C PHE A 139 -7.65 10.28 1.81
N ALA A 140 -8.83 10.28 2.44
CA ALA A 140 -9.59 9.07 2.74
C ALA A 140 -10.03 8.34 1.46
N LEU A 141 -10.36 9.06 0.38
CA LEU A 141 -10.67 8.47 -0.91
C LEU A 141 -9.46 7.73 -1.50
N ASN A 142 -8.26 8.32 -1.42
CA ASN A 142 -7.03 7.63 -1.81
C ASN A 142 -6.83 6.33 -1.03
N GLU A 143 -7.01 6.35 0.29
CA GLU A 143 -6.94 5.12 1.10
C GLU A 143 -7.98 4.08 0.71
N TRP A 144 -9.20 4.51 0.42
CA TRP A 144 -10.25 3.61 -0.03
C TRP A 144 -9.88 2.93 -1.36
N LEU A 145 -9.38 3.70 -2.34
CA LEU A 145 -8.90 3.15 -3.62
C LEU A 145 -7.75 2.16 -3.41
N ILE A 146 -6.81 2.46 -2.51
CA ILE A 146 -5.74 1.54 -2.14
C ILE A 146 -6.34 0.24 -1.61
N LEU A 147 -7.25 0.29 -0.63
CA LEU A 147 -7.91 -0.91 -0.08
C LEU A 147 -8.65 -1.71 -1.16
N GLN A 148 -9.37 -1.05 -2.07
CA GLN A 148 -10.04 -1.74 -3.18
C GLN A 148 -9.04 -2.46 -4.10
N SER A 149 -7.87 -1.86 -4.35
CA SER A 149 -6.83 -2.49 -5.16
C SER A 149 -6.24 -3.74 -4.51
N LEU A 150 -6.14 -3.78 -3.17
CA LEU A 150 -5.47 -4.86 -2.43
C LEU A 150 -6.17 -6.22 -2.55
N TYR A 151 -7.45 -6.27 -2.92
CA TYR A 151 -8.13 -7.54 -3.20
C TYR A 151 -7.48 -8.33 -4.34
N ARG A 152 -6.79 -7.64 -5.26
CA ARG A 152 -6.26 -8.23 -6.50
C ARG A 152 -4.82 -7.85 -6.80
N ALA A 153 -4.30 -6.79 -6.19
CA ALA A 153 -2.93 -6.33 -6.36
C ALA A 153 -1.94 -7.41 -5.89
N ARG A 154 -0.92 -7.65 -6.70
CA ARG A 154 0.19 -8.56 -6.41
C ARG A 154 1.52 -7.84 -6.32
N ARG A 155 1.68 -6.74 -7.07
CA ARG A 155 2.94 -6.00 -7.15
C ARG A 155 2.74 -4.55 -6.74
N ILE A 156 3.17 -4.22 -5.54
CA ILE A 156 3.14 -2.85 -5.03
C ILE A 156 4.59 -2.36 -4.95
N SER A 157 4.90 -1.27 -5.65
CA SER A 157 6.27 -0.78 -5.80
C SER A 157 6.44 0.63 -5.22
N HIS A 158 7.49 0.79 -4.44
CA HIS A 158 7.99 2.09 -3.99
C HIS A 158 9.04 2.63 -4.98
N ILE A 159 8.95 3.91 -5.27
CA ILE A 159 9.97 4.67 -6.00
C ILE A 159 10.71 5.56 -4.99
N PRO A 160 12.02 5.39 -4.78
CA PRO A 160 12.83 6.23 -3.89
C PRO A 160 13.13 7.60 -4.54
N ALA A 161 12.06 8.33 -4.88
CA ALA A 161 12.11 9.64 -5.50
C ALA A 161 10.99 10.53 -4.94
N LEU A 162 11.27 11.83 -4.84
CA LEU A 162 10.28 12.82 -4.45
C LEU A 162 9.29 13.06 -5.61
N LEU A 163 8.05 12.61 -5.44
CA LEU A 163 7.00 12.73 -6.48
C LEU A 163 5.94 13.77 -6.13
N TYR A 164 5.77 14.07 -4.85
CA TYR A 164 4.63 14.83 -4.35
C TYR A 164 5.04 15.82 -3.26
N ILE A 165 4.56 17.06 -3.35
CA ILE A 165 4.79 18.10 -2.35
C ILE A 165 3.45 18.56 -1.79
N ARG A 166 3.26 18.35 -0.49
CA ARG A 166 2.04 18.66 0.25
C ARG A 166 2.11 20.07 0.81
N GLN A 167 1.02 20.82 0.67
CA GLN A 167 0.91 22.13 1.30
C GLN A 167 0.44 22.00 2.76
N LEU A 168 1.28 22.44 3.70
CA LEU A 168 1.02 22.38 5.15
C LEU A 168 -0.18 23.21 5.59
N ASN A 169 -0.58 24.19 4.79
CA ASN A 169 -1.78 24.99 5.02
C ASN A 169 -3.06 24.16 4.81
N ASN A 170 -2.96 23.01 4.15
CA ASN A 170 -4.06 22.09 3.89
C ASN A 170 -4.10 20.95 4.92
N ARG A 171 -4.45 21.28 6.18
CA ARG A 171 -4.25 20.40 7.36
C ARG A 171 -5.27 19.27 7.54
N GLN A 172 -6.32 19.19 6.74
CA GLN A 172 -7.40 18.21 6.96
C GLN A 172 -7.15 16.92 6.17
N HIS A 173 -6.17 16.14 6.60
CA HIS A 173 -5.95 14.81 6.07
C HIS A 173 -6.72 13.79 6.91
N LEU A 174 -8.04 13.86 6.79
CA LEU A 174 -8.92 12.88 7.40
C LEU A 174 -8.61 11.51 6.80
N ARG A 175 -8.22 10.58 7.67
CA ARG A 175 -8.05 9.18 7.33
C ARG A 175 -9.41 8.57 6.98
N LEU A 176 -9.40 7.51 6.20
CA LEU A 176 -10.57 6.66 6.02
C LEU A 176 -10.96 6.00 7.35
N GLU A 177 -12.26 5.92 7.60
CA GLU A 177 -12.79 5.40 8.87
C GLU A 177 -12.40 3.93 9.11
N PRO A 178 -12.17 3.51 10.37
CA PRO A 178 -11.74 2.15 10.73
C PRO A 178 -12.62 1.02 10.17
N GLU A 179 -13.91 1.27 9.98
CA GLU A 179 -14.89 0.30 9.52
C GLU A 179 -14.55 -0.24 8.12
N TYR A 180 -14.00 0.59 7.23
CA TYR A 180 -13.57 0.16 5.89
C TYR A 180 -12.41 -0.85 5.96
N PHE A 181 -11.48 -0.66 6.89
CA PHE A 181 -10.37 -1.59 7.10
C PHE A 181 -10.86 -2.90 7.73
N GLN A 182 -11.81 -2.80 8.66
CA GLN A 182 -12.42 -3.97 9.28
C GLN A 182 -13.21 -4.80 8.26
N GLU A 183 -13.99 -4.15 7.40
CA GLU A 183 -14.70 -4.79 6.28
C GLU A 183 -13.72 -5.44 5.30
N PHE A 184 -12.64 -4.73 4.94
CA PHE A 184 -11.58 -5.30 4.11
C PHE A 184 -11.02 -6.59 4.71
N LEU A 185 -10.64 -6.54 5.99
CA LEU A 185 -10.12 -7.71 6.73
C LEU A 185 -11.12 -8.86 6.79
N HIS A 186 -12.40 -8.57 7.03
CA HIS A 186 -13.47 -9.56 7.01
C HIS A 186 -13.54 -10.27 5.65
N ASN A 187 -13.49 -9.50 4.56
CA ASN A 187 -13.62 -10.01 3.19
C ASN A 187 -12.40 -10.81 2.73
N VAL A 188 -11.20 -10.54 3.25
CA VAL A 188 -9.99 -11.35 2.98
C VAL A 188 -9.80 -12.53 3.94
N GLY A 189 -10.79 -12.79 4.83
CA GLY A 189 -10.86 -14.02 5.63
C GLY A 189 -10.71 -13.83 7.14
N PHE A 190 -10.33 -12.65 7.63
CA PHE A 190 -10.23 -12.33 9.05
C PHE A 190 -11.57 -11.86 9.61
N ARG A 191 -12.57 -12.75 9.60
CA ARG A 191 -13.98 -12.42 9.93
C ARG A 191 -14.21 -11.83 11.32
N ASN A 192 -13.33 -12.14 12.27
CA ASN A 192 -13.43 -11.65 13.64
C ASN A 192 -12.51 -10.45 13.92
N ALA A 193 -11.77 -9.96 12.92
CA ALA A 193 -10.83 -8.88 13.12
C ALA A 193 -11.54 -7.62 13.62
N THR A 194 -10.84 -6.86 14.47
CA THR A 194 -11.30 -5.56 14.95
C THR A 194 -10.28 -4.49 14.60
N VAL A 195 -10.75 -3.35 14.11
CA VAL A 195 -9.93 -2.17 13.83
C VAL A 195 -10.45 -1.02 14.68
N ARG A 196 -9.56 -0.35 15.42
CA ARG A 196 -9.92 0.76 16.32
C ARG A 196 -8.93 1.91 16.18
N PRO A 197 -9.37 3.18 16.34
CA PRO A 197 -8.43 4.29 16.44
C PRO A 197 -7.57 4.14 17.70
N VAL A 198 -6.36 4.71 17.67
CA VAL A 198 -5.50 4.84 18.86
C VAL A 198 -5.23 6.32 19.17
N ALA A 199 -4.62 6.58 20.33
CA ALA A 199 -4.27 7.94 20.75
C ALA A 199 -3.31 8.66 19.79
N THR A 200 -2.51 7.91 19.03
CA THR A 200 -1.64 8.47 17.99
C THR A 200 -2.47 8.89 16.78
N PRO A 201 -2.51 10.19 16.42
CA PRO A 201 -3.32 10.67 15.31
C PRO A 201 -3.02 9.95 14.01
N GLY A 202 -4.09 9.55 13.34
CA GLY A 202 -4.03 8.81 12.09
C GLY A 202 -3.67 7.33 12.26
N CYS A 203 -3.24 6.83 13.41
CA CYS A 203 -2.93 5.40 13.56
C CYS A 203 -4.15 4.59 14.01
N ARG A 204 -4.11 3.28 13.74
CA ARG A 204 -5.13 2.30 14.15
C ARG A 204 -4.49 1.10 14.84
N ALA A 205 -5.21 0.52 15.78
CA ALA A 205 -4.92 -0.78 16.36
C ALA A 205 -5.72 -1.84 15.62
N ILE A 206 -5.02 -2.87 15.13
CA ILE A 206 -5.62 -4.03 14.47
C ILE A 206 -5.46 -5.22 15.39
N ARG A 207 -6.55 -5.97 15.56
CA ARG A 207 -6.52 -7.29 16.17
C ARG A 207 -7.17 -8.26 15.20
N TYR A 208 -6.40 -9.20 14.66
CA TYR A 208 -6.90 -10.14 13.66
C TYR A 208 -7.87 -11.19 14.22
N HIS A 209 -7.81 -11.48 15.52
CA HIS A 209 -8.62 -12.51 16.21
C HIS A 209 -8.72 -13.81 15.40
N GLY A 210 -7.61 -14.58 15.40
CA GLY A 210 -7.45 -15.76 14.54
C GLY A 210 -8.65 -16.70 14.54
N GLY A 211 -8.95 -17.27 13.37
CA GLY A 211 -9.94 -18.33 13.25
C GLY A 211 -9.49 -19.58 14.02
N ARG A 212 -10.41 -20.20 14.77
CA ARG A 212 -10.12 -21.38 15.62
C ARG A 212 -9.55 -22.61 14.88
N ASN A 213 -9.54 -22.60 13.55
CA ASN A 213 -9.23 -23.76 12.71
C ASN A 213 -8.03 -23.55 11.75
N GLY A 214 -7.24 -22.48 11.91
CA GLY A 214 -6.06 -22.21 11.07
C GLY A 214 -4.74 -22.64 11.74
N LYS A 215 -3.73 -22.96 10.92
CA LYS A 215 -2.34 -23.09 11.37
C LYS A 215 -1.66 -21.72 11.35
N THR A 216 -0.78 -21.48 12.31
CA THR A 216 0.15 -20.35 12.29
C THR A 216 1.46 -20.78 11.65
N ALA A 217 1.84 -20.15 10.54
CA ALA A 217 3.15 -20.35 9.95
C ALA A 217 4.22 -19.70 10.85
N ILE A 218 5.29 -20.44 11.16
CA ILE A 218 6.47 -19.96 11.86
C ILE A 218 7.63 -20.05 10.87
N ILE A 219 8.17 -18.90 10.49
CA ILE A 219 9.31 -18.80 9.59
C ILE A 219 10.57 -18.61 10.43
N ILE A 220 11.60 -19.44 10.23
CA ILE A 220 12.89 -19.35 10.89
C ILE A 220 13.99 -19.10 9.84
N PRO A 221 14.35 -17.84 9.58
CA PRO A 221 15.55 -17.49 8.83
C PRO A 221 16.79 -18.03 9.54
N THR A 222 17.62 -18.80 8.83
CA THR A 222 18.81 -19.44 9.41
C THR A 222 20.02 -19.26 8.50
N HIS A 223 21.18 -19.00 9.10
CA HIS A 223 22.49 -19.09 8.46
C HIS A 223 23.46 -19.67 9.48
N ASN A 224 23.91 -20.90 9.24
CA ASN A 224 24.77 -21.67 10.15
C ASN A 224 24.13 -21.89 11.55
N LYS A 225 24.92 -22.39 12.50
CA LYS A 225 24.52 -22.61 13.91
C LYS A 225 23.35 -23.59 14.08
N GLY A 226 23.49 -24.78 13.51
CA GLY A 226 22.51 -25.86 13.58
C GLY A 226 22.12 -26.26 15.00
N ASP A 227 23.03 -26.12 15.96
CA ASP A 227 22.76 -26.31 17.40
C ASP A 227 21.69 -25.33 17.91
N MET A 228 21.79 -24.05 17.55
CA MET A 228 20.80 -23.04 17.93
C MET A 228 19.46 -23.26 17.23
N LEU A 229 19.49 -23.62 15.94
CA LEU A 229 18.28 -23.94 15.19
C LEU A 229 17.56 -25.14 15.82
N GLU A 230 18.30 -26.18 16.19
CA GLU A 230 17.76 -27.37 16.83
C GLU A 230 17.07 -27.06 18.16
N ILE A 231 17.71 -26.25 19.00
CA ILE A 231 17.11 -25.79 20.26
C ILE A 231 15.80 -25.04 19.99
N ALA A 232 15.78 -24.13 19.02
CA ALA A 232 14.60 -23.32 18.70
C ALA A 232 13.44 -24.18 18.18
N VAL A 233 13.70 -25.08 17.22
CA VAL A 233 12.68 -25.97 16.65
C VAL A 233 12.13 -26.91 17.72
N ASN A 234 13.00 -27.55 18.51
CA ASN A 234 12.56 -28.43 19.58
C ASN A 234 11.74 -27.70 20.64
N ALA A 235 12.08 -26.46 20.99
CA ALA A 235 11.30 -25.65 21.92
C ALA A 235 9.88 -25.37 21.38
N ILE A 236 9.76 -25.04 20.08
CA ILE A 236 8.46 -24.80 19.44
C ILE A 236 7.60 -26.07 19.44
N LEU A 237 8.15 -27.20 18.97
CA LEU A 237 7.42 -28.47 18.87
C LEU A 237 6.98 -29.03 20.23
N ARG A 238 7.69 -28.68 21.32
CA ARG A 238 7.31 -29.05 22.69
C ARG A 238 6.20 -28.17 23.28
N THR A 239 6.06 -26.93 22.80
CA THR A 239 5.17 -25.94 23.41
C THR A 239 3.88 -25.73 22.62
N VAL A 240 3.88 -26.05 21.33
CA VAL A 240 2.72 -25.87 20.45
C VAL A 240 2.44 -27.15 19.69
N SER A 241 1.16 -27.55 19.66
CA SER A 241 0.72 -28.74 18.92
C SER A 241 0.94 -28.59 17.42
N ALA A 242 1.42 -29.65 16.75
CA ALA A 242 1.79 -29.65 15.34
C ALA A 242 0.61 -29.42 14.38
N ASP A 243 -0.64 -29.65 14.83
CA ASP A 243 -1.86 -29.33 14.08
C ASP A 243 -2.18 -27.83 14.06
N ARG A 244 -1.52 -27.02 14.92
CA ARG A 244 -1.72 -25.57 15.04
C ARG A 244 -0.63 -24.73 14.39
N ILE A 245 0.46 -25.34 13.95
CA ILE A 245 1.57 -24.63 13.34
C ILE A 245 2.01 -25.28 12.04
N GLU A 246 2.63 -24.46 11.21
CA GLU A 246 3.41 -24.89 10.05
C GLU A 246 4.81 -24.30 10.20
N LEU A 247 5.83 -25.14 10.24
CA LEU A 247 7.21 -24.69 10.43
C LEU A 247 7.91 -24.60 9.07
N LEU A 248 8.44 -23.42 8.76
CA LEU A 248 9.23 -23.15 7.57
C LEU A 248 10.61 -22.66 7.99
N VAL A 249 11.66 -23.35 7.60
CA VAL A 249 13.05 -22.93 7.84
C VAL A 249 13.62 -22.40 6.54
N VAL A 250 14.14 -21.17 6.55
CA VAL A 250 14.74 -20.55 5.37
C VAL A 250 16.25 -20.51 5.55
N ASP A 251 16.97 -21.41 4.88
CA ASP A 251 18.43 -21.50 4.88
C ASP A 251 19.04 -20.45 3.94
N HIS A 252 19.69 -19.46 4.54
CA HIS A 252 20.47 -18.44 3.83
C HIS A 252 21.93 -18.85 3.75
N LYS A 253 22.26 -19.78 2.85
CA LYS A 253 23.65 -20.16 2.53
C LYS A 253 24.46 -20.69 3.73
N SER A 254 23.87 -21.55 4.56
CA SER A 254 24.67 -22.23 5.58
C SER A 254 25.77 -23.07 4.91
N ASP A 255 26.98 -23.06 5.47
CA ASP A 255 28.16 -23.75 4.95
C ASP A 255 28.84 -24.67 5.97
N ASP A 256 28.37 -24.67 7.22
CA ASP A 256 28.84 -25.62 8.23
C ASP A 256 28.13 -26.97 8.16
N ASP A 257 28.91 -28.03 8.34
CA ASP A 257 28.46 -29.43 8.25
C ASP A 257 27.31 -29.76 9.22
N GLN A 258 27.34 -29.19 10.43
CA GLN A 258 26.35 -29.49 11.45
C GLN A 258 24.98 -28.95 11.04
N THR A 259 24.93 -27.69 10.58
CA THR A 259 23.71 -27.06 10.09
C THR A 259 23.17 -27.77 8.87
N GLN A 260 24.02 -28.11 7.90
CA GLN A 260 23.58 -28.82 6.68
C GLN A 260 23.00 -30.21 7.00
N ARG A 261 23.57 -30.95 7.96
CA ARG A 261 23.00 -32.22 8.44
C ARG A 261 21.64 -32.00 9.08
N TYR A 262 21.54 -31.06 10.03
CA TYR A 262 20.29 -30.82 10.73
C TYR A 262 19.17 -30.31 9.81
N LEU A 263 19.48 -29.43 8.85
CA LEU A 263 18.53 -28.99 7.83
C LEU A 263 18.04 -30.15 6.97
N SER A 264 18.92 -31.11 6.65
CA SER A 264 18.54 -32.31 5.88
C SER A 264 17.57 -33.18 6.68
N GLU A 265 17.83 -33.40 7.97
CA GLU A 265 16.91 -34.12 8.87
C GLU A 265 15.57 -33.40 9.04
N LEU A 266 15.60 -32.08 9.22
CA LEU A 266 14.38 -31.26 9.34
C LEU A 266 13.50 -31.35 8.08
N SER A 267 14.11 -31.43 6.90
CA SER A 267 13.40 -31.48 5.62
C SER A 267 12.52 -32.73 5.44
N GLU A 268 12.71 -33.77 6.26
CA GLU A 268 11.87 -34.97 6.24
C GLU A 268 10.45 -34.71 6.75
N ASN A 269 10.29 -33.75 7.67
CA ASN A 269 9.01 -33.48 8.35
C ASN A 269 8.55 -32.01 8.26
N HIS A 270 9.44 -31.11 7.85
CA HIS A 270 9.20 -29.67 7.80
C HIS A 270 9.69 -29.06 6.48
N THR A 271 9.17 -27.89 6.14
CA THR A 271 9.55 -27.20 4.91
C THR A 271 10.88 -26.49 5.12
N VAL A 272 11.90 -26.86 4.35
CA VAL A 272 13.20 -26.17 4.31
C VAL A 272 13.39 -25.51 2.95
N ILE A 273 13.55 -24.19 2.94
CA ILE A 273 13.69 -23.37 1.73
C ILE A 273 15.13 -22.86 1.68
N ARG A 274 15.82 -23.07 0.55
CA ARG A 274 17.12 -22.44 0.31
C ARG A 274 16.96 -21.06 -0.31
N TYR A 275 17.53 -20.05 0.33
CA TYR A 275 17.59 -18.68 -0.16
C TYR A 275 19.03 -18.32 -0.49
N ASN A 276 19.34 -18.18 -1.79
CA ASN A 276 20.71 -18.00 -2.29
C ASN A 276 21.04 -16.57 -2.72
N GLU A 277 20.19 -15.62 -2.38
CA GLU A 277 20.39 -14.20 -2.70
C GLU A 277 21.23 -13.46 -1.63
N PRO A 278 21.60 -12.19 -1.86
CA PRO A 278 22.18 -11.35 -0.80
C PRO A 278 21.28 -11.27 0.43
N PHE A 279 21.90 -11.11 1.60
CA PHE A 279 21.19 -11.02 2.88
C PHE A 279 20.16 -9.89 2.84
N ASN A 280 18.91 -10.23 3.14
CA ASN A 280 17.84 -9.26 3.35
C ASN A 280 16.78 -9.89 4.25
N PHE A 281 16.69 -9.43 5.50
CA PHE A 281 15.79 -10.02 6.49
C PHE A 281 14.31 -9.97 6.07
N SER A 282 13.85 -8.85 5.50
CA SER A 282 12.46 -8.68 5.08
C SER A 282 12.08 -9.51 3.86
N ARG A 283 13.04 -9.88 3.02
CA ARG A 283 12.82 -10.75 1.85
C ARG A 283 12.96 -12.23 2.16
N ILE A 284 13.68 -12.56 3.23
CA ILE A 284 13.82 -13.93 3.74
C ILE A 284 12.56 -14.34 4.53
N ASN A 285 11.92 -13.39 5.24
CA ASN A 285 10.60 -13.58 5.84
C ASN A 285 9.47 -13.49 4.80
#